data_AF-A0AAW1JQ36-F1
#
_entry.id   AF-A0AAW1JQ36-F1
#
_cell.length_a   1.000
_cell.length_b   1.000
_cell.length_c   1.000
_cell.angle_alpha   90.00
_cell.angle_beta   90.00
_cell.angle_gamma   90.00
#
_symmetry.space_group_name_H-M   'P 1'
#
loop_
_entity.id
_entity.type
_entity.pdbx_description
1 polymer ?
#
loop_
_entity_poly.entity_id
_entity_poly.type
_entity_poly.pdbx_seq_one_letter_code
_entity_poly.pdbx_strand_id
1 'polypeptide(L)'
;MLDRIGRESILRPHASKKELSLADDVDLSDIATMTTGFTGADLANLLNEAASLVGRQNKVIVEKMDFIQATERSIMGIEKKTAKLKGNEKPVVARHEAGHAVVGTAVSNLLLGQARVEVKASSSFSLYFMIVQ
;
A
#
# COMPACT_ATOMS: atom_id res chain seq x y z
N MET A 1 14.43 -14.73 -2.14
CA MET A 1 13.22 -13.94 -1.83
C MET A 1 12.50 -14.66 -0.69
N LEU A 2 12.10 -13.95 0.36
CA LEU A 2 11.44 -14.56 1.52
C LEU A 2 10.10 -15.14 1.11
N ASP A 3 9.72 -16.29 1.66
CA ASP A 3 8.36 -16.81 1.58
C ASP A 3 7.42 -16.05 2.54
N ARG A 4 6.11 -16.33 2.51
CA ARG A 4 5.13 -15.62 3.36
C ARG A 4 5.46 -15.75 4.85
N ILE A 5 5.80 -16.97 5.29
CA ILE A 5 6.10 -17.27 6.70
C ILE A 5 7.37 -16.56 7.15
N GLY A 6 8.40 -16.52 6.31
CA GLY A 6 9.64 -15.78 6.58
C GLY A 6 9.41 -14.28 6.76
N ARG A 7 8.55 -13.66 5.93
CA ARG A 7 8.19 -12.25 6.07
C ARG A 7 7.40 -11.99 7.37
N GLU A 8 6.43 -12.83 7.68
CA GLU A 8 5.63 -12.74 8.92
C GLU A 8 6.50 -12.85 10.18
N SER A 9 7.51 -13.74 10.14
CA SER A 9 8.48 -13.95 11.21
C SER A 9 9.41 -12.74 11.43
N ILE A 10 9.56 -11.85 10.44
CA ILE A 10 10.30 -10.59 10.56
C ILE A 10 9.39 -9.47 11.06
N LEU A 11 8.16 -9.40 10.54
CA LEU A 11 7.18 -8.38 10.87
C LEU A 11 6.77 -8.42 12.35
N ARG A 12 6.46 -9.61 12.89
CA ARG A 12 6.04 -9.79 14.29
C ARG A 12 7.03 -9.20 15.32
N PRO A 13 8.31 -9.62 15.35
CA PRO A 13 9.24 -9.09 16.33
C PRO A 13 9.55 -7.61 16.12
N HIS A 14 9.54 -7.11 14.87
CA HIS A 14 9.75 -5.68 14.63
C HIS A 14 8.57 -4.82 15.08
N ALA A 15 7.33 -5.26 14.87
CA ALA A 15 6.14 -4.57 15.35
C ALA A 15 6.12 -4.50 16.89
N SER A 16 6.45 -5.63 17.55
CA SER A 16 6.55 -5.70 19.01
C SER A 16 7.70 -4.85 19.57
N LYS A 17 8.91 -4.93 18.98
CA LYS A 17 10.08 -4.14 19.40
C LYS A 17 9.86 -2.62 19.27
N LYS A 18 9.00 -2.21 18.34
CA LYS A 18 8.66 -0.80 18.12
C LYS A 18 7.46 -0.32 18.91
N GLU A 19 6.89 -1.18 19.77
CA GLU A 19 5.70 -0.89 20.57
C GLU A 19 4.56 -0.30 19.71
N LEU A 20 4.44 -0.77 18.47
CA LEU A 20 3.38 -0.29 17.59
C LEU A 20 2.05 -0.77 18.16
N SER A 21 1.20 0.19 18.54
CA SER A 21 -0.18 -0.07 18.88
C SER A 21 -0.93 -0.37 17.58
N LEU A 22 -1.08 -1.64 17.25
CA LEU A 22 -1.82 -2.07 16.06
C LEU A 22 -3.32 -2.10 16.38
N ALA A 23 -4.17 -1.71 15.44
CA ALA A 23 -5.60 -1.94 15.55
C ALA A 23 -5.92 -3.44 15.51
N ASP A 24 -7.04 -3.84 16.12
CA ASP A 24 -7.44 -5.25 16.25
C ASP A 24 -7.68 -5.94 14.89
N ASP A 25 -7.94 -5.17 13.84
CA ASP A 25 -8.18 -5.65 12.48
C ASP A 25 -6.89 -5.81 11.64
N VAL A 26 -5.72 -5.53 12.22
CA VAL A 26 -4.42 -5.65 11.55
C VAL A 26 -3.91 -7.09 11.63
N ASP A 27 -3.96 -7.78 10.49
CA ASP A 27 -3.30 -9.07 10.32
C ASP A 27 -1.93 -8.90 9.62
N LEU A 28 -0.85 -9.28 10.31
CA LEU A 28 0.50 -9.25 9.75
C LEU A 28 0.70 -10.28 8.61
N SER A 29 -0.13 -11.31 8.53
CA SER A 29 -0.09 -12.29 7.43
C SER A 29 -0.63 -11.68 6.12
N ASP A 30 -1.66 -10.84 6.22
CA ASP A 30 -2.14 -10.03 5.09
C ASP A 30 -1.04 -9.10 4.58
N ILE A 31 -0.34 -8.41 5.48
CA ILE A 31 0.77 -7.51 5.13
C ILE A 31 1.94 -8.29 4.52
N ALA A 32 2.26 -9.46 5.06
CA ALA A 32 3.25 -10.35 4.48
C ALA A 32 2.86 -10.73 3.04
N THR A 33 1.58 -10.92 2.74
CA THR A 33 1.11 -11.25 1.38
C THR A 33 1.31 -10.09 0.41
N MET A 34 1.00 -8.86 0.84
CA MET A 34 1.16 -7.63 0.06
C MET A 34 2.62 -7.25 -0.24
N THR A 35 3.56 -7.71 0.57
CA THR A 35 4.99 -7.36 0.51
C THR A 35 5.84 -8.42 -0.20
N THR A 36 5.24 -9.14 -1.13
CA THR A 36 5.95 -10.14 -1.92
C THR A 36 7.10 -9.48 -2.70
N GLY A 37 8.33 -9.90 -2.42
CA GLY A 37 9.54 -9.35 -3.04
C GLY A 37 10.37 -8.45 -2.15
N PHE A 38 9.83 -8.10 -0.99
CA PHE A 38 10.54 -7.29 -0.02
C PHE A 38 11.64 -8.12 0.65
N THR A 39 12.77 -7.47 0.89
CA THR A 39 13.84 -7.99 1.75
C THR A 39 13.50 -7.75 3.22
N GLY A 40 14.28 -8.33 4.14
CA GLY A 40 14.11 -8.07 5.58
C GLY A 40 14.28 -6.59 5.95
N ALA A 41 15.16 -5.87 5.25
CA ALA A 41 15.36 -4.44 5.44
C ALA A 41 14.15 -3.64 4.95
N ASP A 42 13.56 -4.03 3.82
CA ASP A 42 12.37 -3.37 3.27
C ASP A 42 11.16 -3.53 4.22
N LEU A 43 10.99 -4.70 4.84
CA LEU A 43 9.94 -4.94 5.84
C LEU A 43 10.14 -4.09 7.11
N ALA A 44 11.38 -3.91 7.56
CA ALA A 44 11.68 -3.04 8.69
C ALA A 44 11.40 -1.56 8.35
N ASN A 45 11.71 -1.12 7.13
CA ASN A 45 11.40 0.22 6.65
C ASN A 45 9.90 0.45 6.48
N LEU A 46 9.16 -0.55 5.99
CA LEU A 46 7.71 -0.50 5.89
C LEU A 46 7.05 -0.21 7.25
N LEU A 47 7.46 -0.93 8.30
CA LEU A 47 6.96 -0.72 9.67
C LEU A 47 7.26 0.70 10.19
N ASN A 48 8.43 1.25 9.86
CA ASN A 48 8.76 2.64 10.21
C ASN A 48 7.86 3.65 9.51
N GLU A 49 7.62 3.44 8.22
CA GLU A 49 6.81 4.38 7.43
C GLU A 49 5.35 4.32 7.88
N ALA A 50 4.81 3.14 8.18
CA ALA A 50 3.47 2.98 8.77
C ALA A 50 3.35 3.74 10.10
N ALA A 51 4.34 3.60 11.00
CA ALA A 51 4.38 4.35 12.25
C ALA A 51 4.51 5.87 12.04
N SER A 52 5.32 6.30 11.06
CA SER A 52 5.49 7.71 10.73
C SER A 52 4.22 8.34 10.18
N LEU A 53 3.48 7.60 9.34
CA LEU A 53 2.19 8.02 8.80
C LEU A 53 1.15 8.29 9.90
N VAL A 54 1.11 7.42 10.90
CA VAL A 54 0.24 7.53 12.08
C VAL A 54 0.63 8.75 12.92
N GLY A 55 1.93 8.90 13.22
CA GLY A 55 2.43 10.06 13.96
C GLY A 55 2.16 11.39 13.26
N ARG A 56 2.25 11.46 11.92
CA ARG A 56 1.92 12.66 11.13
C ARG A 56 0.44 13.03 11.20
N GLN A 57 -0.44 12.06 11.43
CA GLN A 57 -1.88 12.27 11.58
C GLN A 57 -2.28 12.55 13.03
N ASN A 58 -1.32 12.65 13.96
CA ASN A 58 -1.56 12.69 15.41
C ASN A 58 -2.41 11.50 15.92
N LYS A 59 -2.36 10.38 15.20
CA LYS A 59 -2.93 9.10 15.63
C LYS A 59 -1.90 8.37 16.49
N VAL A 60 -2.38 7.44 17.32
CA VAL A 60 -1.54 6.58 18.19
C VAL A 60 -1.62 5.12 17.78
N ILE A 61 -2.70 4.73 17.10
CA ILE A 61 -2.96 3.36 16.65
C ILE A 61 -2.65 3.28 15.15
N VAL A 62 -1.90 2.25 14.76
CA VAL A 62 -1.60 1.90 13.37
C VAL A 62 -2.70 1.02 12.84
N GLU A 63 -3.40 1.50 11.81
CA GLU A 63 -4.52 0.81 11.17
C GLU A 63 -4.04 0.07 9.92
N LYS A 64 -4.85 -0.85 9.40
CA LYS A 64 -4.56 -1.57 8.15
C LYS A 64 -4.25 -0.62 6.99
N MET A 65 -4.96 0.50 6.91
CA MET A 65 -4.78 1.51 5.86
C MET A 65 -3.40 2.18 5.88
N ASP A 66 -2.77 2.33 7.05
CA ASP A 66 -1.44 2.92 7.15
C ASP A 66 -0.37 1.98 6.57
N PHE A 67 -0.53 0.67 6.74
CA PHE A 67 0.34 -0.33 6.10
C PHE A 67 0.17 -0.39 4.59
N ILE A 68 -1.07 -0.25 4.10
CA ILE A 68 -1.34 -0.14 2.67
C ILE A 68 -0.59 1.07 2.11
N GLN A 69 -0.80 2.26 2.68
CA GLN A 69 -0.11 3.48 2.25
C GLN A 69 1.41 3.40 2.36
N ALA A 70 1.94 2.80 3.43
CA ALA A 70 3.37 2.61 3.60
C ALA A 70 3.94 1.68 2.51
N THR A 71 3.21 0.63 2.13
CA THR A 71 3.60 -0.30 1.07
C THR A 71 3.63 0.41 -0.29
N GLU A 72 2.60 1.21 -0.57
CA GLU A 72 2.49 2.03 -1.79
C GLU A 72 3.69 2.97 -1.91
N ARG A 73 4.03 3.70 -0.83
CA ARG A 73 5.21 4.58 -0.79
C ARG A 73 6.52 3.84 -0.96
N SER A 74 6.62 2.63 -0.42
CA SER A 74 7.84 1.82 -0.58
C SER A 74 8.05 1.39 -2.03
N ILE A 75 6.97 1.08 -2.76
CA ILE A 75 7.03 0.66 -4.16
C ILE A 75 7.24 1.86 -5.09
N MET A 76 6.48 2.93 -4.89
CA MET A 76 6.51 4.12 -5.76
C MET A 76 7.65 5.10 -5.43
N GLY A 77 8.25 4.98 -4.24
CA GLY A 77 9.16 5.96 -3.67
C GLY A 77 8.44 7.10 -2.95
N ILE A 78 9.19 7.85 -2.14
CA ILE A 78 8.64 8.97 -1.36
C ILE A 78 8.16 10.06 -2.33
N GLU A 79 6.86 10.36 -2.30
CA GLU A 79 6.30 11.49 -3.05
C GLU A 79 7.02 12.79 -2.70
N LYS A 80 7.65 13.40 -3.72
CA LYS A 80 8.18 14.75 -3.58
C LYS A 80 6.99 15.71 -3.60
N LYS A 81 6.66 16.30 -2.44
CA LYS A 81 5.60 17.33 -2.29
C LYS A 81 5.72 18.52 -3.25
N THR A 82 6.84 18.67 -3.95
CA THR A 82 7.09 19.70 -4.98
C THR A 82 6.64 19.31 -6.39
N ALA A 83 6.27 18.06 -6.64
CA ALA A 83 5.75 17.61 -7.93
C ALA A 83 4.25 17.95 -8.08
N LYS A 84 3.90 19.24 -8.07
CA LYS A 84 2.54 19.67 -8.42
C LYS A 84 2.34 19.52 -9.92
N LEU A 85 1.41 18.66 -10.32
CA LEU A 85 0.93 18.58 -11.70
C LEU A 85 0.35 19.93 -12.14
N LYS A 86 0.71 20.39 -13.34
CA LYS A 86 0.13 21.60 -13.93
C LYS A 86 -1.33 21.35 -14.29
N GLY A 87 -2.16 22.39 -14.32
CA GLY A 87 -3.62 22.26 -14.52
C GLY A 87 -4.04 21.43 -15.74
N ASN A 88 -3.23 21.44 -16.80
CA ASN A 88 -3.50 20.71 -18.04
C ASN A 88 -3.08 19.23 -17.98
N GLU A 89 -2.19 18.86 -17.05
CA GLU A 89 -1.71 17.50 -16.86
C GLU A 89 -2.70 16.70 -16.01
N LYS A 90 -3.35 17.34 -15.02
CA LYS A 90 -4.37 16.72 -14.15
C LYS A 90 -5.45 15.92 -14.91
N PRO A 91 -6.14 16.44 -15.95
CA PRO A 91 -7.18 15.68 -16.65
C PRO A 91 -6.64 14.52 -17.50
N VAL A 92 -5.40 14.60 -17.99
CA VAL A 92 -4.76 13.52 -18.78
C VAL A 92 -4.43 12.35 -17.87
N VAL A 93 -3.79 12.66 -16.75
CA VAL A 93 -3.47 11.79 -15.61
C VAL A 93 -4.74 11.08 -15.10
N ALA A 94 -5.80 11.82 -14.80
CA ALA A 94 -7.05 11.23 -14.32
C ALA A 94 -7.70 10.23 -15.30
N ARG A 95 -7.63 10.52 -16.62
CA ARG A 95 -8.16 9.62 -17.65
C ARG A 95 -7.30 8.36 -17.84
N HIS A 96 -5.98 8.48 -17.72
CA HIS A 96 -5.07 7.34 -17.78
C HIS A 96 -5.40 6.33 -16.69
N GLU A 97 -5.61 6.82 -15.46
CA GLU A 97 -5.96 5.95 -14.36
C GLU A 97 -7.36 5.38 -14.46
N ALA A 98 -8.35 6.20 -14.82
CA ALA A 98 -9.71 5.68 -15.05
C ALA A 98 -9.71 4.53 -16.08
N GLY A 99 -8.85 4.61 -17.10
CA GLY A 99 -8.67 3.55 -18.09
C GLY A 99 -8.20 2.23 -17.48
N HIS A 100 -7.13 2.23 -16.71
CA HIS A 100 -6.62 1.02 -16.07
C HIS A 100 -7.62 0.42 -15.06
N ALA A 101 -8.34 1.25 -14.29
CA ALA A 101 -9.39 0.77 -13.36
C ALA A 101 -10.53 0.06 -14.11
N VAL A 102 -11.03 0.68 -15.19
CA VAL A 102 -12.12 0.13 -16.00
C VAL A 102 -11.68 -1.16 -16.67
N VAL A 103 -10.48 -1.19 -17.28
CA VAL A 103 -9.95 -2.39 -17.94
C VAL A 103 -9.71 -3.51 -16.94
N GLY A 104 -9.11 -3.23 -15.79
CA GLY A 104 -8.89 -4.24 -14.74
C GLY A 104 -10.21 -4.86 -14.24
N THR A 105 -11.24 -4.03 -14.07
CA THR A 105 -12.57 -4.49 -13.66
C THR A 105 -13.25 -5.31 -14.76
N ALA A 106 -13.20 -4.86 -16.01
CA ALA A 106 -13.81 -5.56 -17.15
C ALA A 106 -13.15 -6.93 -17.40
N VAL A 107 -11.82 -6.99 -17.36
CA VAL A 107 -11.05 -8.24 -17.54
C VAL A 107 -11.36 -9.21 -16.40
N SER A 108 -11.45 -8.73 -15.15
CA SER A 108 -11.82 -9.58 -14.01
C SER A 108 -13.25 -10.14 -14.13
N ASN A 109 -14.17 -9.44 -14.79
CA ASN A 109 -15.54 -9.89 -14.98
C ASN A 109 -15.71 -10.86 -16.17
N LEU A 110 -14.86 -10.76 -17.18
CA LEU A 110 -14.93 -11.58 -18.41
C LEU A 110 -14.20 -12.93 -18.29
N LEU A 111 -13.17 -13.02 -17.45
CA LEU A 111 -12.42 -14.26 -17.22
C LEU A 111 -12.94 -15.00 -15.98
N LEU A 112 -13.99 -15.82 -16.17
CA LEU A 112 -14.53 -16.69 -15.12
C LEU A 112 -13.50 -17.77 -14.74
N GLY A 113 -12.96 -17.69 -13.52
CA GLY A 113 -12.06 -18.69 -12.95
C GLY A 113 -10.72 -18.16 -12.43
N GLN A 114 -10.39 -16.89 -12.67
CA GLN A 114 -9.39 -16.20 -11.86
C GLN A 114 -10.08 -15.57 -10.65
N ALA A 115 -9.41 -15.56 -9.50
CA ALA A 115 -9.91 -14.91 -8.29
C ALA A 115 -10.44 -13.53 -8.68
N ARG A 116 -11.67 -13.19 -8.24
CA ARG A 116 -12.20 -11.82 -8.36
C ARG A 116 -11.05 -10.89 -8.05
N VAL A 117 -10.74 -9.97 -8.95
CA VAL A 117 -10.06 -8.76 -8.53
C VAL A 117 -11.08 -8.12 -7.59
N GLU A 118 -11.00 -8.46 -6.29
CA GLU A 118 -11.37 -7.51 -5.27
C GLU A 118 -10.56 -6.30 -5.70
N VAL A 119 -11.24 -5.29 -6.22
CA VAL A 119 -10.69 -3.93 -6.23
C VAL A 119 -10.67 -3.48 -4.76
N LYS A 120 -9.95 -4.21 -3.89
CA LYS A 120 -9.08 -3.55 -2.95
C LYS A 120 -8.10 -2.88 -3.88
N ALA A 121 -8.28 -1.57 -4.03
CA ALA A 121 -7.43 -0.71 -4.83
C ALA A 121 -6.04 -1.32 -4.85
N SER A 122 -5.68 -1.93 -6.00
CA SER A 122 -4.33 -2.42 -6.21
C SER A 122 -3.44 -1.26 -5.81
N SER A 123 -2.45 -1.50 -4.96
CA SER A 123 -1.61 -0.48 -4.36
C SER A 123 -0.87 0.39 -5.40
N SER A 124 -0.97 0.04 -6.69
CA SER A 124 -0.49 0.88 -7.79
C SER A 124 -1.53 1.93 -8.28
N PHE A 125 -2.79 1.78 -7.90
CA PHE A 125 -3.99 2.40 -8.47
C PHE A 125 -4.62 3.46 -7.56
N SER A 126 -4.55 3.24 -6.24
CA SER A 126 -5.14 4.13 -5.23
C SER A 126 -4.43 5.48 -5.16
N LEU A 127 -3.09 5.49 -5.33
CA LEU A 127 -2.27 6.66 -5.03
C LEU A 127 -2.31 7.73 -6.13
N TYR A 128 -2.48 7.36 -7.40
CA TYR A 128 -2.61 8.35 -8.47
C TYR A 128 -3.93 9.12 -8.36
N PHE A 129 -4.97 8.52 -7.77
CA PHE A 129 -6.22 9.20 -7.42
C PHE A 129 -6.05 10.21 -6.27
N MET A 130 -5.08 9.98 -5.37
CA MET A 130 -4.82 10.80 -4.18
C MET A 130 -3.87 11.99 -4.45
N ILE A 131 -2.98 11.88 -5.45
CA ILE A 131 -2.15 12.99 -5.97
C ILE A 131 -2.99 14.03 -6.76
N VAL A 132 -4.17 13.63 -7.26
CA VAL A 132 -5.01 14.47 -8.14
C VAL A 132 -5.88 15.47 -7.37
N GLN A 133 -6.04 15.31 -6.05
CA GLN A 133 -6.67 16.30 -5.15
C GLN A 133 -5.65 17.41 -4.81
#